data_AF-A0A8X6G763-F1
#
_entry.id   AF-A0A8X6G763-F1
#
_cell.length_a   1.000
_cell.length_b   1.000
_cell.length_c   1.000
_cell.angle_alpha   90.00
_cell.angle_beta   90.00
_cell.angle_gamma   90.00
#
_symmetry.space_group_name_H-M   'P 1'
#
loop_
_entity.id
_entity.type
_entity.pdbx_description
1 polymer ?
#
loop_
_entity_poly.entity_id
_entity_poly.type
_entity_poly.pdbx_seq_one_letter_code
_entity_poly.pdbx_strand_id
1 'polypeptide(L)' 'MSFLGKGKKADLIELANELDELESNGDELQIIQLTAKILASNAYKEDPEFVKDIFEGIVSNRIDEEREQE' A
#
# COMPACT_ATOMS: atom_id res chain seq x y z
N MET A 1 -4.52 3.02 -15.37
CA MET A 1 -3.58 2.21 -14.56
C MET A 1 -3.91 2.46 -13.09
N SER A 2 -3.93 1.42 -12.25
CA SER A 2 -4.19 1.56 -10.80
C SER A 2 -3.07 2.37 -10.14
N PHE A 3 -3.39 3.25 -9.17
CA PHE A 3 -2.40 4.08 -8.47
C PHE A 3 -1.39 3.24 -7.67
N LEU A 4 -1.79 2.04 -7.25
CA LEU A 4 -0.95 1.06 -6.54
C LEU A 4 0.27 0.62 -7.34
N GLY A 5 0.23 0.76 -8.68
CA GLY A 5 1.37 0.45 -9.55
C GLY A 5 2.56 1.40 -9.42
N LYS A 6 2.43 2.50 -8.66
CA LYS A 6 3.53 3.45 -8.42
C LYS A 6 4.44 3.03 -7.25
N GLY A 7 3.98 2.14 -6.37
CA GLY A 7 4.71 1.77 -5.16
C GLY A 7 5.54 0.50 -5.30
N LYS A 8 6.48 0.33 -4.36
CA LYS A 8 7.26 -0.90 -4.14
C LYS A 8 6.43 -1.89 -3.33
N LYS A 9 6.91 -3.15 -3.24
CA LYS A 9 6.26 -4.18 -2.41
C LYS A 9 6.09 -3.74 -0.95
N ALA A 10 7.09 -3.06 -0.38
CA ALA A 10 7.05 -2.56 0.99
C ALA A 10 5.87 -1.58 1.21
N ASP A 11 5.67 -0.62 0.31
CA ASP A 11 4.55 0.33 0.41
C ASP A 11 3.19 -0.36 0.39
N LEU A 12 3.06 -1.45 -0.39
CA LEU A 12 1.81 -2.22 -0.47
C LEU A 12 1.58 -3.05 0.79
N ILE A 13 2.65 -3.55 1.43
CA ILE A 13 2.58 -4.23 2.72
C ILE A 13 2.14 -3.24 3.80
N GLU A 14 2.77 -2.07 3.83
CA GLU A 14 2.45 -1.00 4.78
C GLU A 14 1.01 -0.51 4.59
N LEU A 15 0.57 -0.27 3.36
CA LEU A 15 -0.82 0.08 3.08
C LEU A 15 -1.79 -1.02 3.56
N ALA A 16 -1.51 -2.28 3.27
CA ALA A 16 -2.38 -3.37 3.72
C ALA A 16 -2.40 -3.52 5.25
N ASN A 17 -1.30 -3.20 5.95
CA ASN A 17 -1.25 -3.11 7.41
C ASN A 17 -2.12 -1.96 7.93
N GLU A 18 -2.00 -0.76 7.36
CA GLU A 18 -2.82 0.42 7.73
C GLU A 18 -4.31 0.19 7.52
N LEU A 19 -4.68 -0.63 6.53
CA LEU A 19 -6.07 -1.02 6.28
C LEU A 19 -6.56 -2.18 7.16
N ASP A 20 -5.72 -2.77 8.01
CA ASP A 20 -5.99 -4.00 8.78
C ASP A 20 -6.40 -5.20 7.88
N GLU A 21 -5.88 -5.21 6.66
CA GLU A 21 -6.18 -6.22 5.62
C GLU A 21 -4.99 -7.18 5.38
N LEU A 22 -3.85 -6.93 6.04
CA LEU A 22 -2.68 -7.78 6.01
C LEU A 22 -2.80 -8.89 7.08
N GLU A 23 -2.80 -10.14 6.62
CA GLU A 23 -2.63 -11.29 7.52
C GLU A 23 -1.15 -11.45 7.92
N SER A 24 -0.89 -12.24 8.96
CA SER A 24 0.45 -12.51 9.52
C SER A 24 1.53 -13.00 8.53
N ASN A 25 1.14 -13.30 7.28
CA ASN A 25 1.99 -13.84 6.22
C ASN A 25 2.23 -12.80 5.10
N GLY A 26 1.96 -11.51 5.35
CA GLY A 26 2.00 -10.46 4.35
C GLY A 26 3.34 -10.33 3.60
N ASP A 27 4.45 -10.65 4.26
CA ASP A 27 5.78 -10.62 3.66
C ASP A 27 6.01 -11.71 2.60
N GLU A 28 5.25 -12.80 2.65
CA GLU A 28 5.31 -13.90 1.68
C GLU A 28 4.49 -13.59 0.41
N LEU A 29 3.58 -12.62 0.47
CA LEU A 29 2.71 -12.28 -0.64
C LEU A 29 3.47 -11.55 -1.76
N GLN A 30 3.12 -11.85 -3.00
CA GLN A 30 3.60 -11.14 -4.18
C GLN A 30 2.84 -9.81 -4.36
N ILE A 31 3.45 -8.85 -5.06
CA ILE A 31 2.85 -7.54 -5.38
C ILE A 31 1.43 -7.69 -5.95
N ILE A 32 1.22 -8.65 -6.85
CA ILE A 32 -0.10 -8.88 -7.45
C ILE A 32 -1.14 -9.36 -6.44
N GLN A 33 -0.73 -10.18 -5.46
CA GLN A 33 -1.61 -10.69 -4.41
C GLN A 33 -1.95 -9.59 -3.40
N LEU A 34 -0.97 -8.78 -3.01
CA LEU A 34 -1.16 -7.60 -2.15
C LEU A 34 -2.13 -6.61 -2.81
N THR A 35 -1.89 -6.28 -4.08
CA THR A 35 -2.75 -5.38 -4.85
C THR A 35 -4.18 -5.93 -4.92
N ALA A 36 -4.34 -7.23 -5.20
CA ALA A 36 -5.67 -7.85 -5.27
C ALA A 36 -6.39 -7.83 -3.91
N LYS A 37 -5.67 -8.05 -2.79
CA LYS A 37 -6.22 -7.93 -1.43
C LYS A 37 -6.69 -6.51 -1.14
N ILE A 38 -5.85 -5.50 -1.39
CA ILE A 38 -6.22 -4.09 -1.19
C ILE A 38 -7.44 -3.73 -2.02
N LEU A 39 -7.50 -4.11 -3.30
CA LEU A 39 -8.66 -3.84 -4.17
C LEU A 39 -9.93 -4.59 -3.72
N ALA A 40 -9.79 -5.71 -3.02
CA ALA A 40 -10.90 -6.49 -2.48
C ALA A 40 -11.33 -6.06 -1.07
N SER A 41 -10.53 -5.24 -0.38
CA SER A 41 -10.79 -4.72 0.96
C SER A 41 -12.09 -3.92 1.03
N ASN A 42 -12.70 -3.86 2.22
CA ASN A 42 -13.87 -3.02 2.41
C ASN A 42 -13.49 -1.54 2.36
N ALA A 43 -12.33 -1.17 2.91
CA ALA A 43 -11.82 0.20 2.85
C ALA A 43 -11.73 0.72 1.42
N TYR A 44 -11.19 -0.07 0.49
CA TYR A 44 -11.11 0.33 -0.92
C TYR A 44 -12.48 0.39 -1.61
N LYS A 45 -13.42 -0.46 -1.23
CA LYS A 45 -14.78 -0.44 -1.82
C LYS A 45 -15.63 0.71 -1.30
N GLU A 46 -15.45 1.08 -0.04
CA GLU A 46 -16.18 2.15 0.63
C GLU A 46 -15.62 3.52 0.24
N ASP A 47 -14.29 3.68 0.25
CA ASP A 47 -13.62 4.94 -0.07
C ASP A 47 -12.26 4.71 -0.77
N PRO A 48 -12.26 4.53 -2.10
CA PRO A 48 -11.03 4.37 -2.88
C PRO A 48 -10.08 5.57 -2.80
N GLU A 49 -10.62 6.77 -2.65
CA GLU A 49 -9.87 8.03 -2.54
C GLU A 49 -9.10 8.09 -1.22
N PHE A 50 -9.73 7.70 -0.11
CA PHE A 50 -9.05 7.57 1.18
C PHE A 50 -7.87 6.58 1.13
N VAL A 51 -8.06 5.41 0.51
CA VAL A 51 -6.98 4.42 0.35
C VAL A 51 -5.85 4.97 -0.51
N LYS A 52 -6.19 5.76 -1.54
CA LYS A 52 -5.21 6.42 -2.39
C LYS A 52 -4.40 7.47 -1.61
N ASP A 53 -5.05 8.28 -0.80
CA ASP A 53 -4.37 9.32 -0.01
C ASP A 53 -3.40 8.72 1.00
N ILE A 54 -3.78 7.63 1.68
CA ILE A 54 -2.86 6.88 2.56
C ILE A 54 -1.65 6.39 1.77
N PHE A 55 -1.88 5.75 0.62
CA PHE A 55 -0.81 5.20 -0.19
C PHE A 55 0.16 6.27 -0.71
N GLU A 56 -0.36 7.42 -1.15
CA GLU A 56 0.47 8.54 -1.58
C GLU A 56 1.29 9.11 -0.42
N GLY A 57 0.75 9.10 0.80
CA GLY A 57 1.48 9.43 2.04
C GLY A 57 2.65 8.46 2.28
N ILE A 58 2.40 7.16 2.27
CA ILE A 58 3.44 6.12 2.45
C ILE A 58 4.56 6.28 1.42
N VAL A 59 4.21 6.42 0.14
CA VAL A 59 5.18 6.60 -0.95
C VAL A 59 6.00 7.87 -0.75
N SER A 60 5.37 8.96 -0.33
CA SER A 60 6.05 10.25 -0.11
C SER A 60 7.01 10.17 1.07
N ASN A 61 6.56 9.59 2.20
CA ASN A 61 7.41 9.40 3.39
C ASN A 61 8.67 8.60 3.05
N ARG A 62 8.53 7.47 2.34
CA ARG A 62 9.69 6.69 1.91
C ARG A 62 10.64 7.50 1.02
N ILE A 63 10.12 8.28 0.07
CA ILE A 63 10.95 9.11 -0.81
C ILE A 63 11.71 10.17 0.01
N ASP A 64 11.05 10.78 0.99
CA ASP A 64 11.68 11.79 1.84
C ASP A 64 12.74 11.17 2.77
N GLU A 65 12.47 10.00 3.36
CA GLU A 65 13.45 9.22 4.13
C GLU A 65 14.67 8.79 3.29
N GLU A 66 14.46 8.38 2.04
CA GLU A 66 15.53 8.04 1.10
C GLU A 66 16.41 9.26 0.77
N ARG A 67 15.85 10.48 0.80
CA ARG A 67 16.59 11.73 0.54
C ARG A 67 17.35 12.26 1.76
N GLU A 68 16.81 12.09 2.96
CA GLU A 68 17.48 12.54 4.20
C GLU A 68 18.69 11.66 4.57
N GLN A 69 18.80 10.48 3.98
CA GLN A 69 19.91 9.54 4.19
C GLN A 69 21.06 9.67 3.15
N GLU A 70 20.93 10.57 2.17
CA GLU A 70 21.98 10.91 1.17
C GLU A 70 22.82 12.13 1.57
#